data_AF-A0A9E4GGP6-F1
#
_entry.id   AF-A0A9E4GGP6-F1
#
_cell.length_a   1.000
_cell.length_b   1.000
_cell.length_c   1.000
_cell.angle_alpha   90.00
_cell.angle_beta   90.00
_cell.angle_gamma   90.00
#
_symmetry.space_group_name_H-M   'P 1'
#
loop_
_entity.id
_entity.type
_entity.pdbx_description
1 polymer ?
#
loop_
_entity_poly.entity_id
_entity_poly.type
_entity_poly.pdbx_seq_one_letter_code
_entity_poly.pdbx_strand_id
1 'polypeptide(L)'
;MSAEIHAKKILSVPVPATMEMFIKERIASQGFHTVSEYVRSLIRADQDQATRQQLEAKLLEAVERGDYRELTPEFWDRLEGIVREPTARKNQPGKS
;
A
#
# COMPACT_ATOMS: atom_id res chain seq x y z
N MET A 1 -2.33 -6.38 27.62
CA MET A 1 -3.28 -5.25 27.51
C MET A 1 -3.99 -5.37 26.19
N SER A 2 -5.30 -5.17 26.24
CA SER A 2 -6.33 -5.60 25.29
C SER A 2 -6.07 -5.22 23.85
N ALA A 3 -6.27 -6.18 22.94
CA ALA A 3 -6.44 -5.91 21.53
C ALA A 3 -7.58 -4.91 21.34
N GLU A 4 -7.27 -3.74 20.79
CA GLU A 4 -8.29 -2.86 20.23
C GLU A 4 -8.98 -3.63 19.11
N ILE A 5 -10.18 -4.15 19.41
CA ILE A 5 -11.11 -4.61 18.39
C ILE A 5 -11.39 -3.37 17.53
N HIS A 6 -10.94 -3.41 16.28
CA HIS A 6 -11.05 -2.31 15.32
C HIS A 6 -12.46 -1.70 15.38
N ALA A 7 -12.58 -0.50 15.96
CA ALA A 7 -13.87 0.14 16.12
C ALA A 7 -14.45 0.45 14.73
N LYS A 8 -15.56 -0.21 14.38
CA LYS A 8 -16.31 0.07 13.16
C LYS A 8 -16.82 1.51 13.22
N LYS A 9 -16.30 2.38 12.35
CA LYS A 9 -16.75 3.77 12.22
C LYS A 9 -17.78 3.90 11.10
N ILE A 10 -18.81 4.72 11.32
CA ILE A 10 -19.84 5.03 10.30
C ILE A 10 -19.44 6.32 9.60
N LEU A 11 -19.52 6.32 8.27
CA LEU A 11 -19.35 7.50 7.43
C LEU A 11 -20.69 7.77 6.73
N SER A 12 -21.23 8.98 6.91
CA SER A 12 -22.41 9.44 6.19
C SER A 12 -21.96 10.38 5.08
N VAL A 13 -22.32 10.05 3.84
CA VAL A 13 -21.95 10.81 2.65
C VAL A 13 -23.25 11.16 1.91
N PRO A 14 -23.61 12.45 1.80
CA PRO A 14 -24.74 12.86 0.98
C PRO A 14 -24.46 12.53 -0.48
N VAL A 15 -25.41 11.87 -1.14
CA VAL A 15 -25.31 11.54 -2.56
C VAL A 15 -26.60 11.96 -3.29
N PRO A 16 -26.52 12.45 -4.53
CA PRO A 16 -27.71 12.71 -5.34
C PRO A 16 -28.48 11.42 -5.64
N ALA A 17 -29.78 11.53 -5.90
CA ALA A 17 -30.64 10.39 -6.24
C ALA A 17 -30.13 9.57 -7.44
N THR A 18 -29.51 10.24 -8.43
CA THR A 18 -28.90 9.58 -9.58
C THR A 18 -27.77 8.64 -9.19
N MET A 19 -26.93 9.05 -8.23
CA MET A 19 -25.84 8.23 -7.71
C MET A 19 -26.38 7.06 -6.87
N GLU A 20 -27.43 7.29 -6.08
CA GLU A 20 -28.08 6.22 -5.32
C GLU A 20 -28.66 5.12 -6.25
N MET A 21 -29.34 5.50 -7.33
CA MET A 21 -29.86 4.55 -8.32
C MET A 21 -28.73 3.73 -8.95
N PHE A 22 -27.66 4.38 -9.37
CA PHE A 22 -26.48 3.69 -9.92
C PHE A 22 -25.89 2.69 -8.93
N ILE A 23 -25.75 3.06 -7.66
CA ILE A 23 -25.24 2.16 -6.61
C ILE A 23 -26.18 0.94 -6.46
N LYS A 24 -27.49 1.13 -6.46
CA LYS A 24 -28.47 0.01 -6.37
C LYS A 24 -28.35 -0.95 -7.55
N GLU A 25 -28.19 -0.44 -8.77
CA GLU A 25 -27.97 -1.27 -9.97
C GLU A 25 -26.66 -2.06 -9.88
N ARG A 26 -25.59 -1.46 -9.37
CA ARG A 26 -24.30 -2.13 -9.16
C ARG A 26 -24.39 -3.24 -8.12
N ILE A 27 -25.11 -3.01 -7.03
CA ILE A 27 -25.34 -4.04 -6.01
C ILE A 27 -26.11 -5.23 -6.60
N ALA A 28 -27.18 -4.95 -7.36
CA ALA A 28 -28.00 -5.99 -7.99
C ALA A 28 -27.24 -6.82 -9.05
N SER A 29 -26.27 -6.22 -9.76
CA SER A 29 -25.58 -6.84 -10.88
C SER A 29 -24.22 -7.48 -10.54
N GLN A 30 -23.54 -7.02 -9.49
CA GLN A 30 -22.15 -7.41 -9.19
C GLN A 30 -21.99 -8.25 -7.92
N GLY A 31 -23.08 -8.80 -7.40
CA GLY A 31 -23.04 -9.75 -6.27
C GLY A 31 -22.74 -9.10 -4.91
N PHE A 32 -22.87 -7.78 -4.79
CA PHE A 32 -22.81 -7.11 -3.50
C PHE A 32 -24.16 -7.25 -2.78
N HIS A 33 -24.14 -7.32 -1.46
CA HIS A 33 -25.36 -7.42 -0.66
C HIS A 33 -25.73 -6.11 0.02
N THR A 34 -24.79 -5.16 0.13
CA THR A 34 -25.02 -3.86 0.77
C THR A 34 -24.23 -2.74 0.11
N VAL A 35 -24.71 -1.50 0.28
CA VAL A 35 -23.98 -0.28 -0.13
C VAL A 35 -22.61 -0.20 0.55
N SER A 36 -22.56 -0.51 1.85
CA SER A 36 -21.30 -0.50 2.61
C SER A 36 -20.28 -1.51 2.10
N GLU A 37 -20.72 -2.61 1.49
CA GLU A 37 -19.84 -3.59 0.85
C GLU A 37 -19.28 -3.05 -0.46
N TYR A 38 -20.15 -2.53 -1.33
CA TYR A 38 -19.76 -1.89 -2.59
C TYR A 38 -18.78 -0.72 -2.37
N VAL A 39 -19.07 0.16 -1.41
CA VAL A 39 -18.18 1.30 -1.10
C VAL A 39 -16.83 0.82 -0.57
N ARG A 40 -16.79 -0.21 0.27
CA ARG A 40 -15.52 -0.78 0.75
C ARG A 40 -14.71 -1.42 -0.37
N SER A 41 -15.34 -2.08 -1.35
CA SER A 41 -14.61 -2.61 -2.50
C SER A 41 -14.04 -1.50 -3.37
N LEU A 42 -14.77 -0.39 -3.56
CA LEU A 42 -14.26 0.77 -4.28
C LEU A 42 -13.05 1.40 -3.57
N ILE A 43 -13.11 1.55 -2.24
CA ILE A 43 -11.98 2.09 -1.46
C ILE A 43 -10.74 1.20 -1.59
N ARG A 44 -10.90 -0.13 -1.53
CA ARG A 44 -9.77 -1.04 -1.71
C ARG A 44 -9.16 -0.94 -3.12
N ALA A 45 -10.00 -0.87 -4.15
CA ALA A 45 -9.54 -0.69 -5.51
C ALA A 45 -8.78 0.64 -5.69
N ASP A 46 -9.26 1.72 -5.08
CA ASP A 46 -8.59 3.03 -5.08
C ASP A 46 -7.24 2.98 -4.35
N GLN A 47 -7.17 2.30 -3.20
CA GLN A 47 -5.92 2.07 -2.47
C GLN A 47 -4.89 1.27 -3.30
N ASP A 48 -5.34 0.22 -3.98
CA ASP A 48 -4.50 -0.60 -4.84
C ASP A 48 -3.98 0.21 -6.04
N GLN A 49 -4.85 1.03 -6.64
CA GLN A 49 -4.49 1.92 -7.74
C GLN A 49 -3.47 2.98 -7.28
N ALA A 50 -3.72 3.64 -6.14
CA ALA A 50 -2.79 4.64 -5.59
C ALA A 50 -1.43 4.02 -5.28
N THR A 51 -1.40 2.81 -4.71
CA THR A 51 -0.15 2.07 -4.44
C THR A 51 0.60 1.76 -5.73
N ARG A 52 -0.10 1.32 -6.77
CA ARG A 52 0.48 1.06 -8.09
C ARG A 52 1.07 2.32 -8.72
N GLN A 53 0.34 3.43 -8.68
CA GLN A 53 0.80 4.71 -9.21
C GLN A 53 2.06 5.20 -8.49
N GLN A 54 2.15 5.03 -7.17
CA GLN A 54 3.36 5.36 -6.42
C GLN A 54 4.56 4.48 -6.81
N LEU A 55 4.33 3.18 -7.06
CA LEU A 55 5.39 2.29 -7.54
C LEU A 55 5.86 2.70 -8.94
N GLU A 56 4.93 2.93 -9.86
CA GLU A 56 5.23 3.34 -11.24
C GLU A 56 6.00 4.66 -11.27
N ALA A 57 5.64 5.63 -10.44
CA ALA A 57 6.36 6.89 -10.32
C ALA A 57 7.82 6.69 -9.88
N LYS A 58 8.07 5.82 -8.88
CA LYS A 58 9.43 5.50 -8.41
C LYS A 58 10.25 4.76 -9.47
N LEU A 59 9.62 3.86 -10.23
CA LEU A 59 10.28 3.15 -11.32
C LEU A 59 10.66 4.11 -12.44
N LEU A 60 9.78 5.04 -12.79
CA LEU A 60 10.06 6.08 -13.79
C LEU A 60 11.21 6.99 -13.33
N GLU A 61 11.19 7.45 -12.08
CA GLU A 61 12.28 8.24 -11.50
C GLU A 61 13.62 7.49 -11.58
N ALA A 62 13.63 6.19 -11.26
CA ALA A 62 14.85 5.39 -11.35
C ALA A 62 15.36 5.24 -12.79
N VAL A 63 14.46 5.11 -13.77
CA VAL A 63 14.80 5.05 -15.20
C VAL A 63 15.34 6.38 -15.70
N GLU A 64 14.69 7.50 -15.34
CA GLU A 64 15.10 8.85 -15.71
C GLU A 64 16.44 9.25 -15.10
N ARG A 65 16.71 8.82 -13.86
CA ARG A 65 17.98 9.09 -13.19
C ARG A 65 19.17 8.50 -13.96
N GLY A 66 18.96 7.41 -14.69
CA GLY A 66 19.99 6.85 -15.56
C GLY A 66 21.17 6.20 -14.83
N ASP A 67 21.08 6.02 -13.51
CA ASP A 67 22.10 5.40 -12.67
C ASP A 67 22.09 3.87 -12.81
N TYR A 68 22.32 3.40 -14.04
CA TYR A 68 22.46 1.99 -14.34
C TYR A 68 23.86 1.53 -13.95
N ARG A 69 23.93 0.40 -13.24
CA ARG A 69 25.18 -0.24 -12.85
C ARG A 69 25.18 -1.65 -13.39
N GLU A 70 26.31 -2.08 -13.93
CA GLU A 70 26.47 -3.47 -14.33
C GLU A 70 26.47 -4.37 -13.10
N LEU A 71 25.65 -5.42 -13.14
CA LEU A 71 25.54 -6.40 -12.06
C LEU A 71 26.58 -7.50 -12.29
N THR A 72 27.82 -7.24 -11.90
CA THR A 72 28.92 -8.22 -12.01
C THR A 72 28.92 -9.19 -10.83
N PRO A 73 29.61 -10.34 -10.92
CA PRO A 73 29.81 -11.23 -9.77
C PRO A 73 30.41 -10.52 -8.54
N GLU A 74 31.36 -9.61 -8.74
CA GLU A 74 32.00 -8.84 -7.67
C GLU A 74 31.03 -7.87 -6.98
N PHE A 75 30.02 -7.37 -7.71
CA PHE A 75 28.94 -6.59 -7.13
C PHE A 75 28.11 -7.44 -6.16
N TRP A 76 27.79 -8.68 -6.53
CA TRP A 76 27.05 -9.61 -5.70
C TRP A 76 27.86 -10.05 -4.47
N ASP A 77 29.13 -10.37 -4.63
CA ASP A 77 30.04 -10.72 -3.53
C ASP A 77 30.14 -9.58 -2.51
N ARG A 78 30.23 -8.33 -2.98
CA ARG A 78 30.22 -7.14 -2.12
C ARG A 78 28.88 -6.98 -1.40
N LEU A 79 27.75 -7.20 -2.09
CA LEU A 79 26.41 -7.10 -1.51
C LEU A 79 26.21 -8.13 -0.39
N GLU A 80 26.62 -9.38 -0.61
CA GLU A 80 26.59 -10.44 0.40
C GLU A 80 27.47 -10.10 1.61
N GLY A 81 28.65 -9.51 1.39
CA GLY A 81 29.51 -9.01 2.45
C GLY A 81 28.81 -7.96 3.33
N ILE A 82 28.07 -7.03 2.74
CA ILE A 82 27.31 -5.99 3.47
C ILE A 82 26.17 -6.59 4.30
N VAL A 83 25.47 -7.60 3.77
CA VAL A 83 24.36 -8.27 4.50
C VAL A 83 24.89 -9.17 5.62
N ARG A 84 26.08 -9.75 5.44
CA ARG A 84 26.74 -10.62 6.44
C ARG A 84 27.45 -9.86 7.55
N GLU A 85 27.84 -8.60 7.33
CA GLU A 85 28.26 -7.74 8.43
C GLU A 85 27.06 -7.51 9.35
N PRO A 86 27.11 -7.96 10.63
CA PRO A 86 26.06 -7.61 11.56
C PRO A 86 26.06 -6.09 11.66
N THR A 87 24.90 -5.47 11.50
CA THR A 87 24.65 -4.08 11.89
C THR A 87 24.81 -3.94 13.41
N ALA A 88 26.03 -4.12 13.91
CA ALA A 88 26.42 -4.04 15.31
C ALA A 88 26.74 -2.58 15.68
N ARG A 89 25.86 -1.64 15.31
CA ARG A 89 25.87 -0.26 15.81
C ARG A 89 24.45 0.32 15.81
N LYS A 90 23.60 -0.18 16.70
CA LYS A 90 22.56 0.61 17.39
C LYS A 90 21.90 -0.29 18.43
N ASN A 91 22.56 -0.43 19.56
CA ASN A 91 21.99 -0.71 20.88
C ASN A 91 23.16 -0.65 21.87
N GLN A 92 23.56 0.57 22.25
CA GLN A 92 24.36 0.76 23.45
C GLN A 92 23.38 1.23 24.54
N PRO A 93 22.95 0.36 25.46
CA PRO A 93 22.24 0.78 26.65
C PRO A 93 23.24 1.31 27.68
N GLY A 94 22.97 2.49 28.22
CA GLY A 94 23.49 2.98 29.50
C GLY A 94 24.89 3.60 29.49
N LYS A 95 24.94 4.90 29.81
CA LYS A 95 25.92 5.41 30.77
C LYS A 95 25.19 6.23 31.83
N SER A 96 25.65 5.96 33.06
CA SER A 96 25.15 6.30 34.39
C SER A 96 24.77 7.75 34.64
#